data_AF-A0A0J6F5S9-F1
#
_entry.id   AF-A0A0J6F5S9-F1
#
_cell.length_a   1.000
_cell.length_b   1.000
_cell.length_c   1.000
_cell.angle_alpha   90.00
_cell.angle_beta   90.00
_cell.angle_gamma   90.00
#
_symmetry.space_group_name_H-M   'P 1'
#
loop_
_entity.id
_entity.type
_entity.pdbx_description
1 polymer ?
#
loop_
_entity_poly.entity_id
_entity_poly.type
_entity_poly.pdbx_seq_one_letter_code
_entity_poly.pdbx_strand_id
1 'polypeptide(L)'
;MFYVLYFLEVYSQSKSDQLDHMYSLLATGYQDVPLTRAHRIDGEHISQCHIIRSPPFEDPGVLISTHHVFFVLASYLVDAVAPDYPFNSNGDTLASMLLTIGLERIVEFFAAEKGGGYNQRTLRRTFMRNMQRDWDAYTKSDKVIGVYGGDERNHDPVPLDHIWHSPALEMLRRKGRIPHQSQDWVIVWEGVKIYLHCQHCEGMRDGWAAAGGL
;
A
#
# COMPACT_ATOMS: atom_id res chain seq x y z
N MET A 1 -13.25 1.00 -6.34
CA MET A 1 -12.15 0.36 -7.10
C MET A 1 -11.27 1.36 -7.82
N PHE A 2 -11.81 2.22 -8.70
CA PHE A 2 -11.01 3.23 -9.45
C PHE A 2 -10.08 4.08 -8.56
N TYR A 3 -10.59 4.60 -7.45
CA TYR A 3 -9.82 5.49 -6.57
C TYR A 3 -8.68 4.80 -5.79
N VAL A 4 -8.73 3.48 -5.64
CA VAL A 4 -7.57 2.73 -5.10
C VAL A 4 -6.45 2.68 -6.13
N LEU A 5 -6.76 2.47 -7.40
CA LEU A 5 -5.76 2.53 -8.47
C LEU A 5 -5.16 3.92 -8.59
N TYR A 6 -6.00 4.96 -8.51
CA TYR A 6 -5.53 6.35 -8.44
C TYR A 6 -4.61 6.58 -7.25
N PHE A 7 -4.96 6.10 -6.05
CA PHE A 7 -4.10 6.19 -4.88
C PHE A 7 -2.75 5.52 -5.11
N LEU A 8 -2.73 4.29 -5.62
CA LEU A 8 -1.50 3.53 -5.85
C LEU A 8 -0.54 4.25 -6.81
N GLU A 9 -1.09 4.89 -7.85
CA GLU A 9 -0.32 5.69 -8.80
C GLU A 9 0.26 6.95 -8.15
N VAL A 10 -0.58 7.74 -7.48
CA VAL A 10 -0.16 8.97 -6.80
C VAL A 10 0.83 8.67 -5.67
N TYR A 11 0.66 7.56 -4.97
CA TYR A 11 1.58 7.06 -3.96
C TYR A 11 2.96 6.80 -4.57
N SER A 12 3.03 6.01 -5.65
CA SER A 12 4.29 5.65 -6.30
C SER A 12 5.02 6.90 -6.82
N GLN A 13 4.30 7.83 -7.46
CA GLN A 13 4.86 9.09 -7.93
C GLN A 13 5.39 9.94 -6.75
N SER A 14 4.60 10.09 -5.68
CA SER A 14 4.98 10.83 -4.48
C SER A 14 6.28 10.29 -3.86
N LYS A 15 6.47 8.95 -3.86
CA LYS A 15 7.71 8.35 -3.35
C LYS A 15 8.92 8.66 -4.21
N SER A 16 8.78 8.59 -5.53
CA SER A 16 9.85 8.99 -6.44
C SER A 16 10.21 10.46 -6.26
N ASP A 17 9.21 11.36 -6.23
CA ASP A 17 9.42 12.79 -6.12
C ASP A 17 10.06 13.18 -4.78
N GLN A 18 9.62 12.56 -3.69
CA GLN A 18 10.21 12.80 -2.37
C GLN A 18 11.66 12.35 -2.29
N LEU A 19 11.98 11.17 -2.82
CA LEU A 19 13.35 10.66 -2.85
C LEU A 19 14.25 11.57 -3.68
N ASP A 20 13.78 12.00 -4.84
CA ASP A 20 14.49 12.91 -5.73
C ASP A 20 14.74 14.27 -5.08
N HIS A 21 13.73 14.81 -4.41
CA HIS A 21 13.85 16.06 -3.67
C HIS A 21 14.89 15.93 -2.54
N MET A 22 14.80 14.91 -1.70
CA MET A 22 15.76 14.69 -0.60
C MET A 22 17.18 14.49 -1.14
N TYR A 23 17.35 13.73 -2.21
CA TYR A 23 18.65 13.54 -2.84
C TYR A 23 19.23 14.85 -3.40
N SER A 24 18.38 15.72 -3.96
CA SER A 24 18.82 17.05 -4.40
C SER A 24 19.26 17.95 -3.25
N LEU A 25 18.65 17.84 -2.07
CA LEU A 25 19.04 18.59 -0.86
C LEU A 25 20.37 18.12 -0.29
N LEU A 26 20.71 16.84 -0.45
CA LEU A 26 22.06 16.35 -0.11
C LEU A 26 23.12 17.01 -1.01
N ALA A 27 22.83 17.13 -2.31
CA ALA A 27 23.77 17.74 -3.25
C ALA A 27 24.04 19.22 -2.96
N THR A 28 23.14 19.93 -2.27
CA THR A 28 23.34 21.31 -1.85
C THR A 28 23.99 21.45 -0.46
N GLY A 29 24.29 20.33 0.22
CA GLY A 29 24.84 20.32 1.58
C GLY A 29 23.83 20.74 2.65
N TYR A 30 22.53 20.77 2.32
CA TYR A 30 21.48 21.15 3.28
C TYR A 30 21.24 20.07 4.34
N GLN A 31 21.59 18.82 4.03
CA GLN A 31 21.34 17.67 4.87
C GLN A 31 22.62 16.85 5.03
N ASP A 32 23.24 16.97 6.21
CA ASP A 32 24.54 16.34 6.51
C ASP A 32 24.40 14.92 7.13
N VAL A 33 23.19 14.55 7.58
CA VAL A 33 22.97 13.28 8.28
C VAL A 33 21.93 12.43 7.54
N PRO A 34 22.21 11.13 7.30
CA PRO A 34 21.24 10.21 6.73
C PRO A 34 19.94 10.14 7.55
N LEU A 35 18.81 10.06 6.86
CA LEU A 35 17.52 9.85 7.51
C LEU A 35 17.42 8.45 8.07
N THR A 36 17.00 8.37 9.32
CA THR A 36 16.70 7.10 9.99
C THR A 36 15.36 6.54 9.50
N ARG A 37 15.15 5.24 9.72
CA ARG A 37 13.83 4.60 9.51
C ARG A 37 12.69 5.35 10.19
N ALA A 38 12.91 5.87 11.40
CA ALA A 38 11.90 6.62 12.15
C ALA A 38 11.46 7.89 11.41
N HIS A 39 12.43 8.70 10.93
CA HIS A 39 12.12 9.89 10.13
C HIS A 39 11.38 9.54 8.85
N ARG A 40 11.70 8.40 8.22
CA ARG A 40 11.00 7.93 7.03
C ARG A 40 9.56 7.54 7.31
N ILE A 41 9.27 6.87 8.44
CA ILE A 41 7.90 6.52 8.86
C ILE A 41 7.08 7.79 9.13
N ASP A 42 7.65 8.77 9.83
CA ASP A 42 6.96 10.05 10.10
C ASP A 42 6.68 10.82 8.81
N GLY A 43 7.69 10.93 7.94
CA GLY A 43 7.58 11.56 6.64
C GLY A 43 6.58 10.86 5.72
N GLU A 44 6.48 9.53 5.81
CA GLU A 44 5.48 8.74 5.09
C GLU A 44 4.08 9.15 5.53
N HIS A 45 3.80 9.09 6.84
CA HIS A 45 2.48 9.41 7.36
C HIS A 45 2.03 10.83 6.97
N ILE A 46 2.94 11.81 7.03
CA ILE A 46 2.69 13.19 6.59
C ILE A 46 2.36 13.25 5.09
N SER A 47 3.14 12.55 4.25
CA SER A 47 2.92 12.47 2.81
C SER A 47 1.54 11.90 2.47
N GLN A 48 1.17 10.79 3.13
CA GLN A 48 -0.11 10.14 2.92
C GLN A 48 -1.28 10.99 3.38
N CYS A 49 -1.13 11.68 4.52
CA CYS A 49 -2.08 12.69 4.95
C CYS A 49 -2.26 13.81 3.92
N HIS A 50 -1.20 14.24 3.25
CA HIS A 50 -1.27 15.26 2.20
C HIS A 50 -2.03 14.76 0.96
N ILE A 51 -1.74 13.53 0.50
CA ILE A 51 -2.47 12.89 -0.61
C ILE A 51 -3.97 12.79 -0.29
N ILE A 52 -4.31 12.28 0.90
CA ILE A 52 -5.70 12.07 1.33
C ILE A 52 -6.47 13.39 1.57
N ARG A 53 -5.75 14.49 1.80
CA ARG A 53 -6.36 15.84 1.90
C ARG A 53 -6.68 16.46 0.56
N SER A 54 -6.21 15.88 -0.55
CA SER A 54 -6.39 16.41 -1.90
C SER A 54 -7.53 15.70 -2.62
N PRO A 55 -8.12 16.31 -3.68
CA PRO A 55 -9.05 15.60 -4.55
C PRO A 55 -8.46 14.27 -5.05
N PRO A 56 -9.26 13.19 -5.13
CA PRO A 56 -10.70 13.11 -4.89
C PRO A 56 -11.08 12.72 -3.45
N PHE A 57 -10.11 12.57 -2.54
CA PHE A 57 -10.32 12.03 -1.18
C PHE A 57 -10.92 13.05 -0.19
N GLU A 58 -11.04 14.30 -0.60
CA GLU A 58 -11.81 15.31 0.13
C GLU A 58 -13.28 14.91 0.29
N ASP A 59 -13.84 14.20 -0.70
CA ASP A 59 -15.18 13.63 -0.65
C ASP A 59 -15.22 12.45 0.34
N PRO A 60 -16.05 12.52 1.41
CA PRO A 60 -16.14 11.45 2.40
C PRO A 60 -16.57 10.09 1.84
N GLY A 61 -17.46 10.06 0.85
CA GLY A 61 -17.92 8.83 0.21
C GLY A 61 -16.82 8.17 -0.62
N VAL A 62 -16.04 8.98 -1.34
CA VAL A 62 -14.84 8.50 -2.06
C VAL A 62 -13.80 7.95 -1.08
N LEU A 63 -13.53 8.66 0.02
CA LEU A 63 -12.58 8.22 1.04
C LEU A 63 -13.00 6.89 1.69
N ILE A 64 -14.26 6.76 2.12
CA ILE A 64 -14.80 5.51 2.69
C ILE A 64 -14.71 4.38 1.66
N SER A 65 -15.11 4.64 0.41
CA SER A 65 -15.05 3.62 -0.63
C SER A 65 -13.64 3.15 -0.91
N THR A 66 -12.69 4.08 -0.96
CA THR A 66 -11.29 3.76 -1.20
C THR A 66 -10.74 3.01 -0.01
N HIS A 67 -11.12 3.39 1.21
CA HIS A 67 -10.73 2.71 2.44
C HIS A 67 -11.14 1.24 2.45
N HIS A 68 -12.41 0.92 2.18
CA HIS A 68 -12.86 -0.47 2.18
C HIS A 68 -12.22 -1.30 1.06
N VAL A 69 -12.09 -0.74 -0.15
CA VAL A 69 -11.47 -1.47 -1.26
C VAL A 69 -9.98 -1.70 -1.00
N PHE A 70 -9.27 -0.70 -0.47
CA PHE A 70 -7.85 -0.85 -0.13
C PHE A 70 -7.67 -1.88 0.98
N PHE A 71 -8.55 -1.88 1.99
CA PHE A 71 -8.52 -2.86 3.07
C PHE A 71 -8.64 -4.29 2.54
N VAL A 72 -9.63 -4.55 1.68
CA VAL A 72 -9.83 -5.87 1.06
C VAL A 72 -8.65 -6.26 0.16
N LEU A 73 -8.14 -5.33 -0.63
CA LEU A 73 -6.95 -5.56 -1.47
C LEU A 73 -5.74 -5.91 -0.62
N ALA A 74 -5.48 -5.14 0.44
CA ALA A 74 -4.35 -5.35 1.33
C ALA A 74 -4.45 -6.69 2.06
N SER A 75 -5.61 -7.02 2.65
CA SER A 75 -5.84 -8.31 3.30
C SER A 75 -5.62 -9.47 2.34
N TYR A 76 -6.18 -9.40 1.13
CA TYR A 76 -6.01 -10.44 0.12
C TYR A 76 -4.54 -10.62 -0.29
N LEU A 77 -3.82 -9.54 -0.54
CA LEU A 77 -2.41 -9.58 -0.92
C LEU A 77 -1.53 -10.12 0.22
N VAL A 78 -1.79 -9.70 1.46
CA VAL A 78 -1.10 -10.17 2.66
C VAL A 78 -1.28 -11.69 2.82
N ASP A 79 -2.50 -12.19 2.63
CA ASP A 79 -2.80 -13.62 2.74
C ASP A 79 -2.21 -14.43 1.59
N ALA A 80 -2.24 -13.89 0.36
CA ALA A 80 -1.86 -14.63 -0.84
C ALA A 80 -0.34 -14.62 -1.12
N VAL A 81 0.41 -13.68 -0.56
CA VAL A 81 1.88 -13.57 -0.76
C VAL A 81 2.68 -14.37 0.29
N ALA A 82 2.08 -14.82 1.39
CA ALA A 82 2.75 -15.59 2.46
C ALA A 82 2.53 -17.12 2.33
N PRO A 83 3.55 -18.00 2.55
CA PRO A 83 4.31 -18.06 3.83
C PRO A 83 5.86 -18.15 3.79
N ASP A 84 6.55 -18.22 2.64
CA ASP A 84 7.99 -18.62 2.59
C ASP A 84 8.96 -17.59 1.94
N TYR A 85 8.90 -16.30 2.32
CA TYR A 85 9.86 -15.28 1.82
C TYR A 85 10.48 -14.47 2.98
N PRO A 86 11.76 -14.01 2.90
CA PRO A 86 12.52 -13.54 4.07
C PRO A 86 12.19 -12.07 4.43
N PHE A 87 10.92 -11.80 4.70
CA PHE A 87 10.53 -10.60 5.44
C PHE A 87 9.83 -11.01 6.73
N ASN A 88 10.16 -10.32 7.82
CA ASN A 88 9.84 -10.73 9.19
C ASN A 88 8.35 -10.51 9.55
N SER A 89 7.52 -10.10 8.59
CA SER A 89 6.06 -10.07 8.67
C SER A 89 5.42 -9.97 7.28
N ASN A 90 4.18 -10.46 7.10
CA ASN A 90 3.47 -10.41 5.82
C ASN A 90 3.25 -8.97 5.30
N GLY A 91 3.13 -8.00 6.23
CA GLY A 91 2.95 -6.58 5.90
C GLY A 91 4.16 -5.93 5.23
N ASP A 92 5.38 -6.42 5.52
CA ASP A 92 6.61 -5.89 4.95
C ASP A 92 6.74 -6.22 3.45
N THR A 93 6.21 -7.37 3.02
CA THR A 93 6.24 -7.76 1.59
C THR A 93 5.32 -6.87 0.77
N LEU A 94 4.08 -6.64 1.22
CA LEU A 94 3.15 -5.75 0.53
C LEU A 94 3.67 -4.30 0.56
N ALA A 95 4.20 -3.84 1.68
CA ALA A 95 4.79 -2.50 1.75
C ALA A 95 5.99 -2.34 0.80
N SER A 96 6.82 -3.37 0.61
CA SER A 96 7.92 -3.38 -0.37
C SER A 96 7.41 -3.32 -1.81
N MET A 97 6.32 -4.04 -2.11
CA MET A 97 5.66 -3.98 -3.43
C MET A 97 5.15 -2.58 -3.73
N LEU A 98 4.49 -1.95 -2.75
CA LEU A 98 3.94 -0.60 -2.89
C LEU A 98 5.03 0.45 -3.07
N LEU A 99 6.15 0.32 -2.35
CA LEU A 99 7.24 1.29 -2.34
C LEU A 99 7.93 1.47 -3.69
N THR A 100 8.08 0.38 -4.45
CA THR A 100 8.91 0.35 -5.66
C THR A 100 8.10 0.67 -6.90
N ILE A 101 7.10 -0.17 -7.22
CA ILE A 101 6.25 -0.04 -8.41
C ILE A 101 4.85 -0.60 -8.09
N GLY A 102 4.13 0.07 -7.18
CA GLY A 102 2.93 -0.45 -6.54
C GLY A 102 1.85 -0.97 -7.50
N LEU A 103 1.38 -0.14 -8.44
CA LEU A 103 0.30 -0.53 -9.35
C LEU A 103 0.72 -1.66 -10.30
N GLU A 104 1.90 -1.55 -10.93
CA GLU A 104 2.38 -2.58 -11.87
C GLU A 104 2.57 -3.93 -11.18
N ARG A 105 3.14 -3.94 -9.96
CA ARG A 105 3.37 -5.19 -9.22
C ARG A 105 2.08 -5.82 -8.73
N ILE A 106 1.08 -5.02 -8.37
CA ILE A 106 -0.25 -5.54 -8.03
C ILE A 106 -0.92 -6.16 -9.27
N VAL A 107 -0.81 -5.52 -10.44
CA VAL A 107 -1.35 -6.08 -11.70
C VAL A 107 -0.64 -7.37 -12.08
N GLU A 108 0.69 -7.41 -12.00
CA GLU A 108 1.48 -8.62 -12.27
C GLU A 108 1.12 -9.76 -11.31
N PHE A 109 0.93 -9.45 -10.02
CA PHE A 109 0.50 -10.41 -9.01
C PHE A 109 -0.82 -11.06 -9.41
N PHE A 110 -1.85 -10.27 -9.74
CA PHE A 110 -3.14 -10.83 -10.17
C PHE A 110 -3.05 -11.62 -11.47
N ALA A 111 -2.17 -11.23 -12.41
CA ALA A 111 -1.91 -12.01 -13.61
C ALA A 111 -1.25 -13.37 -13.30
N ALA A 112 -0.36 -13.41 -12.30
CA ALA A 112 0.27 -14.64 -11.82
C ALA A 112 -0.70 -15.55 -11.06
N GLU A 113 -1.60 -14.97 -10.25
CA GLU A 113 -2.59 -15.72 -9.47
C GLU A 113 -3.71 -16.29 -10.35
N LYS A 114 -4.23 -15.50 -11.29
CA LYS A 114 -5.35 -15.91 -12.17
C LYS A 114 -4.98 -17.02 -13.17
N GLY A 115 -3.69 -17.32 -13.35
CA GLY A 115 -3.20 -18.29 -14.33
C GLY A 115 -3.70 -19.72 -14.11
N GLY A 116 -4.96 -20.00 -14.42
CA GLY A 116 -5.53 -21.35 -14.40
C GLY A 116 -4.94 -22.19 -15.54
N GLY A 117 -3.81 -22.85 -15.30
CA GLY A 117 -3.18 -23.75 -16.27
C GLY A 117 -1.72 -24.10 -15.95
N TYR A 118 -1.07 -24.84 -16.87
CA TYR A 118 0.31 -25.34 -16.78
C TYR A 118 1.40 -24.27 -16.52
N ASN A 119 1.09 -22.97 -16.66
CA ASN A 119 2.05 -21.87 -16.56
C ASN A 119 1.99 -21.05 -15.26
N GLN A 120 1.08 -21.34 -14.33
CA GLN A 120 0.93 -20.56 -13.08
C GLN A 120 2.22 -20.49 -12.27
N ARG A 121 2.91 -21.62 -12.12
CA ARG A 121 4.19 -21.73 -11.40
C ARG A 121 5.27 -20.83 -12.01
N THR A 122 5.30 -20.75 -13.35
CA THR A 122 6.26 -19.92 -14.08
C THR A 122 5.95 -18.43 -13.92
N LEU A 123 4.67 -18.05 -13.92
CA LEU A 123 4.23 -16.67 -13.70
C LEU A 123 4.52 -16.22 -12.26
N ARG A 124 4.17 -17.05 -11.25
CA ARG A 124 4.52 -16.78 -9.85
C ARG A 124 6.03 -16.62 -9.65
N ARG A 125 6.84 -17.51 -10.23
CA ARG A 125 8.32 -17.40 -10.17
C ARG A 125 8.83 -16.13 -10.84
N THR A 126 8.22 -15.73 -11.96
CA THR A 126 8.59 -14.49 -12.67
C THR A 126 8.26 -13.26 -11.85
N PHE A 127 7.05 -13.20 -11.28
CA PHE A 127 6.61 -12.18 -10.34
C PHE A 127 7.59 -12.05 -9.16
N MET A 128 7.92 -13.15 -8.48
CA MET A 128 8.85 -13.12 -7.34
C MET A 128 10.24 -12.61 -7.73
N ARG A 129 10.75 -13.01 -8.90
CA ARG A 129 12.05 -12.53 -9.40
C ARG A 129 12.01 -11.04 -9.73
N ASN A 130 10.93 -10.56 -10.33
CA ASN A 130 10.77 -9.15 -10.66
C ASN A 130 10.66 -8.31 -9.39
N MET A 131 9.90 -8.77 -8.39
CA MET A 131 9.78 -8.11 -7.08
C MET A 131 11.14 -8.01 -6.38
N GLN A 132 11.91 -9.11 -6.33
CA GLN A 132 13.26 -9.07 -5.75
C GLN A 132 14.20 -8.13 -6.52
N ARG A 133 14.16 -8.16 -7.86
CA ARG A 133 14.99 -7.27 -8.68
C ARG A 133 14.68 -5.81 -8.41
N ASP A 134 13.41 -5.45 -8.25
CA ASP A 134 13.01 -4.06 -7.99
C ASP A 134 13.43 -3.63 -6.58
N TRP A 135 13.30 -4.52 -5.59
CA TRP A 135 13.80 -4.28 -4.24
C TRP A 135 15.32 -4.07 -4.21
N ASP A 136 16.06 -4.93 -4.90
CA ASP A 136 17.51 -4.82 -5.07
C ASP A 136 17.90 -3.49 -5.75
N ALA A 137 17.17 -3.11 -6.81
CA ALA A 137 17.43 -1.87 -7.54
C ALA A 137 17.16 -0.63 -6.68
N TYR A 138 16.09 -0.66 -5.88
CA TYR A 138 15.75 0.43 -4.95
C TYR A 138 16.83 0.57 -3.86
N THR A 139 17.09 -0.50 -3.10
CA THR A 139 18.00 -0.50 -1.94
C THR A 139 19.44 -0.15 -2.31
N LYS A 140 19.89 -0.56 -3.51
CA LYS A 140 21.26 -0.30 -4.01
C LYS A 140 21.38 0.99 -4.81
N SER A 141 20.31 1.78 -4.94
CA SER A 141 20.38 3.05 -5.67
C SER A 141 21.18 4.10 -4.90
N ASP A 142 21.98 4.89 -5.62
CA ASP A 142 22.74 6.01 -5.02
C ASP A 142 21.83 7.00 -4.28
N LYS A 143 20.59 7.15 -4.75
CA LYS A 143 19.58 8.00 -4.10
C LYS A 143 19.21 7.49 -2.72
N VAL A 144 18.85 6.21 -2.61
CA VAL A 144 18.47 5.57 -1.34
C VAL A 144 19.65 5.53 -0.38
N ILE A 145 20.84 5.13 -0.85
CA ILE A 145 22.05 5.10 -0.04
C ILE A 145 22.45 6.50 0.42
N GLY A 146 22.33 7.52 -0.44
CA GLY A 146 22.61 8.90 -0.08
C GLY A 146 21.66 9.44 0.99
N VAL A 147 20.35 9.22 0.82
CA VAL A 147 19.32 9.78 1.70
C VAL A 147 19.21 9.02 3.03
N TYR A 148 19.30 7.70 3.01
CA TYR A 148 19.05 6.84 4.17
C TYR A 148 20.33 6.22 4.75
N GLY A 149 21.48 6.43 4.11
CA GLY A 149 22.77 5.94 4.56
C GLY A 149 22.98 4.45 4.27
N GLY A 150 24.05 3.89 4.84
CA GLY A 150 24.43 2.49 4.66
C GLY A 150 23.85 1.50 5.68
N ASP A 151 23.06 1.94 6.67
CA ASP A 151 22.37 1.02 7.59
C ASP A 151 21.16 0.43 6.86
N GLU A 152 21.20 -0.87 6.58
CA GLU A 152 20.15 -1.62 5.86
C GLU A 152 18.78 -1.44 6.50
N ARG A 153 18.70 -1.27 7.83
CA ARG A 153 17.44 -1.06 8.55
C ARG A 153 16.74 0.24 8.18
N ASN A 154 17.47 1.24 7.66
CA ASN A 154 16.84 2.47 7.17
C ASN A 154 16.14 2.25 5.82
N HIS A 155 16.48 1.18 5.11
CA HIS A 155 15.91 0.84 3.80
C HIS A 155 14.65 -0.02 3.93
N ASP A 156 14.47 -0.69 5.07
CA ASP A 156 13.28 -1.50 5.40
C ASP A 156 11.98 -0.76 5.04
N PRO A 157 10.99 -1.46 4.47
CA PRO A 157 9.73 -0.83 4.09
C PRO A 157 9.05 -0.19 5.32
N VAL A 158 8.34 0.90 5.06
CA VAL A 158 7.45 1.51 6.06
C VAL A 158 6.28 0.57 6.35
N PRO A 159 5.81 0.44 7.60
CA PRO A 159 4.71 -0.47 7.88
C PRO A 159 3.47 -0.09 7.07
N LEU A 160 2.76 -1.10 6.54
CA LEU A 160 1.60 -0.94 5.67
C LEU A 160 0.52 -0.01 6.24
N ASP A 161 0.36 -0.03 7.57
CA ASP A 161 -0.59 0.83 8.30
C ASP A 161 -0.36 2.32 8.03
N HIS A 162 0.91 2.75 7.93
CA HIS A 162 1.28 4.14 7.67
C HIS A 162 1.09 4.56 6.20
N ILE A 163 0.91 3.61 5.27
CA ILE A 163 0.73 3.90 3.84
C ILE A 163 -0.69 4.40 3.57
N TRP A 164 -1.71 3.76 4.15
CA TRP A 164 -3.10 4.13 3.87
C TRP A 164 -4.00 4.09 5.09
N HIS A 165 -3.94 3.02 5.87
CA HIS A 165 -4.92 2.74 6.91
C HIS A 165 -4.95 3.83 8.01
N SER A 166 -3.83 4.09 8.69
CA SER A 166 -3.73 5.13 9.71
C SER A 166 -4.07 6.54 9.19
N PRO A 167 -3.47 7.02 8.07
CA PRO A 167 -3.82 8.31 7.48
C PRO A 167 -5.31 8.45 7.10
N ALA A 168 -5.90 7.40 6.52
CA ALA A 168 -7.31 7.40 6.13
C ALA A 168 -8.23 7.43 7.36
N LEU A 169 -7.92 6.66 8.40
CA LEU A 169 -8.68 6.67 9.65
C LEU A 169 -8.60 8.02 10.34
N GLU A 170 -7.42 8.65 10.37
CA GLU A 170 -7.30 10.01 10.90
C GLU A 170 -8.21 10.98 10.15
N MET A 171 -8.22 10.91 8.81
CA MET A 171 -9.09 11.76 8.00
C MET A 171 -10.58 11.49 8.23
N LEU A 172 -10.98 10.22 8.32
CA LEU A 172 -12.37 9.83 8.61
C LEU A 172 -12.82 10.33 9.99
N ARG A 173 -11.97 10.25 11.02
CA ARG A 173 -12.24 10.82 12.35
C ARG A 173 -12.39 12.34 12.28
N ARG A 174 -11.45 13.03 11.62
CA ARG A 174 -11.51 14.49 11.42
C ARG A 174 -12.78 14.94 10.72
N LYS A 175 -13.30 14.14 9.78
CA LYS A 175 -14.54 14.40 9.04
C LYS A 175 -15.81 13.94 9.78
N GLY A 176 -15.71 13.40 10.99
CA GLY A 176 -16.86 12.88 11.76
C GLY A 176 -17.55 11.70 11.08
N ARG A 177 -16.78 10.85 10.38
CA ARG A 177 -17.28 9.68 9.63
C ARG A 177 -16.95 8.36 10.29
N ILE A 178 -16.70 8.37 11.60
CA ILE A 178 -16.60 7.14 12.40
C ILE A 178 -17.65 7.27 13.50
N PRO A 179 -18.64 6.36 13.58
CA PRO A 179 -18.90 5.25 12.63
C PRO A 179 -19.42 5.72 11.26
N HIS A 180 -19.44 4.82 10.26
CA HIS A 180 -20.04 5.06 8.94
C HIS A 180 -20.80 3.83 8.43
N GLN A 181 -21.68 4.03 7.45
CA GLN A 181 -22.38 2.91 6.81
C GLN A 181 -21.42 2.07 5.95
N SER A 182 -21.56 0.75 6.02
CA SER A 182 -20.93 -0.14 5.05
C SER A 182 -21.41 0.18 3.63
N GLN A 183 -20.55 -0.06 2.64
CA GLN A 183 -20.94 0.11 1.24
C GLN A 183 -21.89 -0.99 0.80
N ASP A 184 -22.63 -0.73 -0.29
CA ASP A 184 -23.45 -1.75 -0.93
C ASP A 184 -22.60 -2.97 -1.30
N TRP A 185 -23.22 -4.14 -1.17
CA TRP A 185 -22.59 -5.43 -1.47
C TRP A 185 -22.18 -5.51 -2.94
N VAL A 186 -21.13 -6.27 -3.21
CA VAL A 186 -20.79 -6.71 -4.55
C VAL A 186 -21.33 -8.14 -4.72
N ILE A 187 -22.10 -8.40 -5.77
CA ILE A 187 -22.43 -9.77 -6.17
C ILE A 187 -21.20 -10.37 -6.84
N VAL A 188 -20.71 -11.46 -6.28
CA VAL A 188 -19.70 -12.30 -6.91
C VAL A 188 -20.36 -13.57 -7.49
N TRP A 189 -19.55 -14.55 -7.87
CA TRP A 189 -19.99 -15.79 -8.49
C TRP A 189 -21.14 -16.45 -7.70
N GLU A 190 -22.13 -16.99 -8.44
CA GLU A 190 -23.34 -17.63 -7.92
C GLU A 190 -24.27 -16.75 -7.06
N GLY A 191 -24.20 -15.41 -7.20
CA GLY A 191 -25.12 -14.52 -6.50
C GLY A 191 -24.74 -14.25 -5.04
N VAL A 192 -23.57 -14.73 -4.60
CA VAL A 192 -23.05 -14.49 -3.26
C VAL A 192 -22.79 -12.99 -3.09
N LYS A 193 -23.36 -12.42 -2.03
CA LYS A 193 -23.17 -11.02 -1.65
C LYS A 193 -21.98 -10.90 -0.71
N ILE A 194 -21.00 -10.11 -1.13
CA ILE A 194 -19.82 -9.78 -0.33
C ILE A 194 -19.86 -8.30 0.04
N TYR A 195 -19.68 -8.00 1.32
CA TYR A 195 -19.61 -6.64 1.84
C TYR A 195 -18.17 -6.18 1.96
N LEU A 196 -17.88 -5.01 1.38
CA LEU A 196 -16.65 -4.29 1.64
C LEU A 196 -16.85 -3.49 2.94
N HIS A 197 -16.13 -3.87 3.98
CA HIS A 197 -16.28 -3.26 5.30
C HIS A 197 -14.93 -3.05 5.98
N CYS A 198 -14.94 -2.24 7.03
CA CYS A 198 -13.89 -2.16 8.03
C CYS A 198 -14.51 -2.30 9.44
N GLN A 199 -13.67 -2.32 10.48
CA GLN A 199 -14.12 -2.41 11.88
C GLN A 199 -14.94 -1.21 12.38
N HIS A 200 -15.02 -0.13 11.59
CA HIS A 200 -15.75 1.10 11.91
C HIS A 200 -17.09 1.22 11.17
N CYS A 201 -17.48 0.19 10.40
CA CYS A 201 -18.75 0.12 9.72
C CYS A 201 -19.90 -0.22 10.67
N GLU A 202 -21.04 0.42 10.47
CA GLU A 202 -22.32 0.07 11.08
C GLU A 202 -23.29 -0.57 10.06
N GLY A 203 -24.24 -1.33 10.60
CA GLY A 203 -25.36 -1.86 9.83
C GLY A 203 -25.02 -3.03 8.90
N MET A 204 -24.11 -3.92 9.31
CA MET A 204 -23.87 -5.18 8.60
C MET A 204 -25.20 -5.93 8.41
N ARG A 205 -25.58 -6.16 7.15
CA ARG A 205 -26.74 -6.96 6.76
C ARG A 205 -26.29 -8.30 6.18
N ASP A 206 -27.23 -9.23 6.04
CA ASP A 206 -27.02 -10.62 5.62
C ASP A 206 -26.02 -10.82 4.46
N GLY A 207 -24.85 -11.40 4.75
CA GLY A 207 -23.86 -11.88 3.78
C GLY A 207 -22.44 -11.97 4.35
N TRP A 208 -21.43 -12.14 3.48
CA TRP A 208 -20.06 -12.45 3.90
C TRP A 208 -19.16 -11.22 3.92
N ALA A 209 -18.35 -11.12 4.98
CA ALA A 209 -17.27 -10.16 5.13
C ALA A 209 -16.14 -10.43 4.11
N ALA A 210 -15.71 -9.41 3.36
CA ALA A 210 -14.62 -9.54 2.39
C ALA A 210 -13.22 -9.71 3.02
N ALA A 211 -13.03 -9.27 4.26
CA ALA A 211 -11.75 -9.34 4.97
C ALA A 211 -11.94 -9.43 6.49
N GLY A 212 -11.16 -10.29 7.15
CA GLY A 212 -10.92 -10.23 8.60
C GLY A 212 -9.82 -9.19 8.90
N GLY A 213 -9.80 -8.64 10.12
CA GLY A 213 -8.93 -7.52 10.51
C GLY A 213 -7.47 -7.60 10.02
N LEU A 214 -6.94 -6.46 9.56
CA LEU A 214 -5.49 -6.22 9.35
C LEU A 214 -4.81 -5.85 10.66
#